data_AF-A0A7S3A0K2-F1
#
_entry.id   AF-A0A7S3A0K2-F1
#
_cell.length_a   1.000
_cell.length_b   1.000
_cell.length_c   1.000
_cell.angle_alpha   90.00
_cell.angle_beta   90.00
_cell.angle_gamma   90.00
#
_symmetry.space_group_name_H-M   'P 1'
#
loop_
_entity.id
_entity.type
_entity.pdbx_description
1 polymer ?
#
loop_
_entity_poly.entity_id
_entity_poly.type
_entity_poly.pdbx_seq_one_letter_code
_entity_poly.pdbx_strand_id
1 'polypeptide(L)'
;MLTGLSSMVFSIPYIISAAVNSPGVARAMFWTSFGVQIGYSFIVPLSLRRFLRRRRKSLVTPAINIEAFSEKFGLITLITLGESFISLLFESALVASPERAGVIVAVGILGLGIVYSLMTIYFDIDNKIIPGEKHAIRYAAKKGILWSLVHLFYHACLILGGTGLGQALQASAESIAKVGKSARVAVEASVRAEEGGGGDAVVFDAKWRWLLCAGYGAAILFSTLLSMCHQKGPYSVTKYYRLGARTIIVIASLLTSVPLSTSLSPLSVVGIVFAVIATICSVEFFLVQADRLHLWGWIDYEALRETHPPGLDEISSVSSGETASDSLIASMHYSGHALDGELPKTQ
;
A
#
# COMPACT_ATOMS: atom_id res chain seq x y z
N MET A 1 15.37 -22.61 -15.51
CA MET A 1 14.53 -23.84 -15.50
C MET A 1 14.25 -24.35 -14.09
N LEU A 2 15.25 -24.55 -13.21
CA LEU A 2 15.06 -25.01 -11.83
C LEU A 2 14.19 -24.07 -10.94
N THR A 3 14.29 -22.76 -11.13
CA THR A 3 13.47 -21.78 -10.39
C THR A 3 11.98 -21.93 -10.71
N GLY A 4 11.62 -22.09 -11.98
CA GLY A 4 10.23 -22.29 -12.41
C GLY A 4 9.60 -23.59 -11.89
N LEU A 5 10.40 -24.67 -11.85
CA LEU A 5 9.95 -25.96 -11.31
C LEU A 5 9.70 -25.89 -9.80
N SER A 6 10.57 -25.17 -9.07
CA SER A 6 10.39 -24.98 -7.63
C SER A 6 9.12 -24.18 -7.31
N SER A 7 8.84 -23.10 -8.05
CA SER A 7 7.60 -22.33 -7.85
C SER A 7 6.35 -23.15 -8.16
N MET A 8 6.36 -24.00 -9.20
CA MET A 8 5.23 -24.90 -9.48
C MET A 8 4.99 -25.89 -8.32
N VAL A 9 6.04 -26.49 -7.77
CA VAL A 9 5.92 -27.43 -6.65
C VAL A 9 5.33 -26.77 -5.41
N PHE A 10 5.75 -25.53 -5.09
CA PHE A 10 5.19 -24.79 -3.97
C PHE A 10 3.75 -24.29 -4.21
N SER A 11 3.30 -24.21 -5.46
CA SER A 11 1.92 -23.85 -5.81
C SER A 11 0.93 -25.01 -5.63
N ILE A 12 1.38 -26.27 -5.72
CA ILE A 12 0.51 -27.47 -5.63
C ILE A 12 -0.35 -27.48 -4.36
N PRO A 13 0.21 -27.25 -3.16
CA PRO A 13 -0.59 -27.20 -1.94
C PRO A 13 -1.65 -26.09 -1.92
N TYR A 14 -1.42 -24.95 -2.58
CA TYR A 14 -2.43 -23.89 -2.70
C TYR A 14 -3.59 -24.35 -3.58
N ILE A 15 -3.29 -25.02 -4.70
CA ILE A 15 -4.32 -25.58 -5.59
C ILE A 15 -5.13 -26.65 -4.85
N ILE A 16 -4.46 -27.53 -4.09
CA ILE A 16 -5.16 -28.54 -3.27
C ILE A 16 -6.00 -27.86 -2.19
N SER A 17 -5.51 -26.80 -1.55
CA SER A 17 -6.27 -26.07 -0.53
C SER A 17 -7.58 -25.49 -1.06
N ALA A 18 -7.64 -25.10 -2.34
CA ALA A 18 -8.84 -24.61 -2.98
C ALA A 18 -9.88 -25.71 -3.29
N ALA A 19 -9.44 -26.98 -3.38
CA ALA A 19 -10.30 -28.13 -3.64
C ALA A 19 -10.81 -28.82 -2.36
N VAL A 20 -10.35 -28.39 -1.18
CA VAL A 20 -10.72 -29.01 0.10
C VAL A 20 -11.96 -28.33 0.69
N ASN A 21 -13.02 -29.11 0.90
CA ASN A 21 -14.29 -28.62 1.45
C ASN A 21 -14.22 -28.26 2.95
N SER A 22 -13.19 -28.69 3.68
CA SER A 22 -13.03 -28.37 5.10
C SER A 22 -12.31 -27.04 5.28
N PRO A 23 -12.96 -25.99 5.85
CA PRO A 23 -12.34 -24.69 6.02
C PRO A 23 -11.10 -24.71 6.92
N GLY A 24 -11.08 -25.60 7.92
CA GLY A 24 -9.94 -25.77 8.82
C GLY A 24 -8.71 -26.31 8.09
N VAL A 25 -8.92 -27.34 7.26
CA VAL A 25 -7.85 -27.97 6.48
C VAL A 25 -7.37 -27.03 5.37
N ALA A 26 -8.28 -26.36 4.66
CA ALA A 26 -7.92 -25.37 3.65
C ALA A 26 -7.02 -24.26 4.23
N ARG A 27 -7.40 -23.70 5.40
CA ARG A 27 -6.57 -22.71 6.11
C ARG A 27 -5.20 -23.26 6.51
N ALA A 28 -5.15 -24.46 7.11
CA ALA A 28 -3.90 -25.07 7.54
C ALA A 28 -2.96 -25.33 6.35
N MET A 29 -3.49 -25.85 5.24
CA MET A 29 -2.73 -26.09 4.01
C MET A 29 -2.22 -24.78 3.41
N PHE A 30 -3.08 -23.77 3.30
CA PHE A 30 -2.68 -22.45 2.81
C PHE A 30 -1.50 -21.88 3.62
N TRP A 31 -1.64 -21.80 4.94
CA TRP A 31 -0.61 -21.20 5.80
C TRP A 31 0.67 -22.02 5.87
N THR A 32 0.58 -23.35 5.86
CA THR A 32 1.78 -24.21 5.82
C THR A 32 2.55 -23.99 4.53
N SER A 33 1.85 -23.92 3.40
CA SER A 33 2.45 -23.75 2.07
C SER A 33 3.11 -22.38 1.93
N PHE A 34 2.42 -21.36 2.43
CA PHE A 34 2.96 -20.00 2.55
C PHE A 34 4.23 -19.97 3.41
N GLY A 35 4.19 -20.58 4.60
CA GLY A 35 5.35 -20.68 5.49
C GLY A 35 6.54 -21.40 4.84
N VAL A 36 6.27 -22.52 4.14
CA VAL A 36 7.29 -23.28 3.40
C VAL A 36 7.86 -22.47 2.24
N GLN A 37 7.02 -21.76 1.48
CA GLN A 37 7.46 -20.94 0.35
C GLN A 37 8.32 -19.75 0.81
N ILE A 38 7.94 -19.08 1.91
CA ILE A 38 8.76 -18.05 2.56
C ILE A 38 10.08 -18.68 3.03
N GLY A 39 10.00 -19.80 3.77
CA GLY A 39 11.17 -20.53 4.23
C GLY A 39 12.13 -20.86 3.08
N TYR A 40 11.62 -21.40 1.98
CA TYR A 40 12.42 -21.71 0.80
C TYR A 40 13.05 -20.46 0.18
N SER A 41 12.25 -19.40 -0.02
CA SER A 41 12.68 -18.15 -0.67
C SER A 41 13.80 -17.42 0.08
N PHE A 42 13.88 -17.58 1.41
CA PHE A 42 14.90 -16.93 2.23
C PHE A 42 16.00 -17.91 2.68
N ILE A 43 15.63 -19.06 3.23
CA ILE A 43 16.58 -20.00 3.85
C ILE A 43 17.45 -20.65 2.78
N VAL A 44 16.89 -21.06 1.64
CA VAL A 44 17.67 -21.77 0.62
C VAL A 44 18.72 -20.85 -0.02
N PRO A 45 18.40 -19.64 -0.50
CA PRO A 45 19.43 -18.73 -1.03
C PRO A 45 20.47 -18.34 0.01
N LEU A 46 20.07 -18.08 1.26
CA LEU A 46 21.02 -17.74 2.33
C LEU A 46 21.94 -18.91 2.69
N SER A 47 21.39 -20.13 2.78
CA SER A 47 22.13 -21.34 3.11
C SER A 47 23.07 -21.73 1.97
N LEU A 48 22.59 -21.67 0.72
CA LEU A 48 23.39 -21.88 -0.47
C LEU A 48 24.51 -20.84 -0.56
N ARG A 49 24.21 -19.56 -0.32
CA ARG A 49 25.24 -18.50 -0.30
C ARG A 49 26.28 -18.74 0.79
N ARG A 50 25.87 -19.11 2.01
CA ARG A 50 26.79 -19.45 3.10
C ARG A 50 27.66 -20.67 2.75
N PHE A 51 27.06 -21.71 2.17
CA PHE A 51 27.74 -22.93 1.74
C PHE A 51 28.75 -22.65 0.63
N LEU A 52 28.33 -21.95 -0.44
CA LEU A 52 29.20 -21.59 -1.55
C LEU A 52 30.33 -20.66 -1.11
N ARG A 53 30.07 -19.68 -0.22
CA ARG A 53 31.12 -18.80 0.31
C ARG A 53 32.17 -19.54 1.13
N ARG A 54 31.77 -20.60 1.86
CA ARG A 54 32.72 -21.48 2.57
C ARG A 54 33.60 -22.28 1.60
N ARG A 55 33.04 -22.74 0.47
CA ARG A 55 33.72 -23.59 -0.52
C ARG A 55 34.54 -22.82 -1.56
N ARG A 56 34.12 -21.60 -1.93
CA ARG A 56 34.78 -20.73 -2.91
C ARG A 56 34.83 -19.30 -2.38
N LYS A 57 35.97 -18.92 -1.79
CA LYS A 57 36.19 -17.56 -1.26
C LYS A 57 36.15 -16.48 -2.35
N SER A 58 36.41 -16.84 -3.62
CA SER A 58 36.41 -15.95 -4.79
C SER A 58 35.07 -15.90 -5.55
N LEU A 59 33.98 -16.46 -4.99
CA LEU A 59 32.69 -16.45 -5.68
C LEU A 59 32.16 -15.01 -5.80
N VAL A 60 32.24 -14.43 -7.00
CA VAL A 60 31.61 -13.16 -7.32
C VAL A 60 30.10 -13.34 -7.28
N THR A 61 29.42 -12.67 -6.34
CA THR A 61 27.96 -12.64 -6.33
C THR A 61 27.49 -11.69 -7.42
N PRO A 62 26.56 -12.11 -8.31
CA PRO A 62 26.02 -11.21 -9.31
C PRO A 62 25.41 -10.00 -8.61
N ALA A 63 25.74 -8.81 -9.11
CA ALA A 63 25.12 -7.59 -8.64
C ALA A 63 23.62 -7.68 -8.93
N ILE A 64 22.81 -7.43 -7.90
CA ILE A 64 21.37 -7.27 -8.09
C ILE A 64 21.18 -5.83 -8.57
N ASN A 65 20.50 -5.64 -9.69
CA ASN A 65 20.03 -4.32 -10.10
C ASN A 65 19.00 -3.86 -9.05
N ILE A 66 19.42 -2.94 -8.19
CA ILE A 66 18.65 -2.54 -7.01
C ILE A 66 17.45 -1.71 -7.46
N GLU A 67 17.66 -0.87 -8.47
CA GLU A 67 16.68 0.00 -9.10
C GLU A 67 15.51 -0.84 -9.64
N ALA A 68 15.81 -1.83 -10.49
CA ALA A 68 14.82 -2.73 -11.06
C ALA A 68 14.12 -3.60 -10.00
N PHE A 69 14.80 -3.91 -8.89
CA PHE A 69 14.19 -4.65 -7.79
C PHE A 69 13.23 -3.77 -6.96
N SER A 70 13.62 -2.54 -6.64
CA SER A 70 12.74 -1.59 -5.94
C SER A 70 11.55 -1.16 -6.80
N GLU A 71 11.76 -0.99 -8.11
CA GLU A 71 10.72 -0.63 -9.07
C GLU A 71 9.60 -1.67 -9.11
N LYS A 72 9.94 -2.97 -9.05
CA LYS A 72 8.94 -4.05 -8.98
C LYS A 72 8.02 -3.93 -7.77
N PHE A 73 8.54 -3.58 -6.60
CA PHE A 73 7.70 -3.37 -5.42
C PHE A 73 6.83 -2.11 -5.55
N GLY A 74 7.35 -1.05 -6.17
CA GLY A 74 6.55 0.09 -6.58
C GLY A 74 5.38 -0.32 -7.49
N LEU A 75 5.67 -1.04 -8.56
CA LEU A 75 4.66 -1.50 -9.53
C LEU A 75 3.61 -2.41 -8.88
N ILE A 76 4.00 -3.35 -8.02
CA ILE A 76 3.05 -4.20 -7.27
C ILE A 76 2.18 -3.34 -6.33
N THR A 77 2.74 -2.31 -5.71
CA THR A 77 1.98 -1.39 -4.86
C THR A 77 0.92 -0.64 -5.66
N LEU A 78 1.27 -0.11 -6.84
CA LEU A 78 0.32 0.56 -7.74
C LEU A 78 -0.79 -0.39 -8.20
N ILE A 79 -0.44 -1.61 -8.61
CA ILE A 79 -1.43 -2.62 -8.99
C ILE A 79 -2.35 -2.92 -7.82
N THR A 80 -1.82 -3.18 -6.63
CA THR A 80 -2.63 -3.53 -5.45
C THR A 80 -3.61 -2.40 -5.08
N LEU A 81 -3.15 -1.15 -5.12
CA LEU A 81 -3.98 0.02 -4.88
C LEU A 81 -5.05 0.21 -5.97
N GLY A 82 -4.66 0.06 -7.24
CA GLY A 82 -5.56 0.14 -8.39
C GLY A 82 -6.64 -0.93 -8.37
N GLU A 83 -6.27 -2.20 -8.14
CA GLU A 83 -7.19 -3.33 -8.02
C GLU A 83 -8.15 -3.18 -6.84
N SER A 84 -7.68 -2.63 -5.71
CA SER A 84 -8.54 -2.30 -4.57
C SER A 84 -9.62 -1.28 -4.96
N PHE A 85 -9.29 -0.31 -5.81
CA PHE A 85 -10.26 0.67 -6.32
C PHE A 85 -11.15 0.12 -7.44
N ILE A 86 -10.61 -0.66 -8.37
CA ILE A 86 -11.39 -1.31 -9.43
C ILE A 86 -12.43 -2.25 -8.82
N SER A 87 -12.06 -2.99 -7.78
CA SER A 87 -13.01 -3.83 -7.02
C SER A 87 -14.19 -3.01 -6.49
N LEU A 88 -13.95 -1.80 -5.98
CA LEU A 88 -15.01 -0.89 -5.56
C LEU A 88 -15.95 -0.50 -6.72
N LEU A 89 -15.41 -0.29 -7.92
CA LEU A 89 -16.21 0.01 -9.11
C LEU A 89 -17.08 -1.18 -9.52
N PHE A 90 -16.56 -2.41 -9.46
CA PHE A 90 -17.36 -3.62 -9.70
C PHE A 90 -18.48 -3.77 -8.67
N GLU A 91 -18.17 -3.56 -7.38
CA GLU A 91 -19.18 -3.59 -6.32
C GLU A 91 -20.25 -2.50 -6.51
N SER A 92 -19.85 -1.33 -7.04
CA SER A 92 -20.79 -0.26 -7.36
C SER A 92 -21.79 -0.62 -8.45
N ALA A 93 -21.38 -1.43 -9.43
CA ALA A 93 -22.25 -1.90 -10.50
C ALA A 93 -23.34 -2.83 -9.96
N LEU A 94 -23.04 -3.65 -8.94
CA LEU A 94 -23.99 -4.59 -8.34
C LEU A 94 -25.11 -3.88 -7.57
N VAL A 95 -24.85 -2.69 -7.03
CA VAL A 95 -25.83 -1.91 -6.24
C VAL A 95 -26.39 -0.71 -7.01
N ALA A 96 -26.07 -0.57 -8.28
CA ALA A 96 -26.41 0.58 -9.11
C ALA A 96 -27.93 0.77 -9.24
N SER A 97 -28.40 1.94 -8.82
CA SER A 97 -29.76 2.42 -9.05
C SER A 97 -29.79 3.95 -8.92
N PRO A 98 -30.74 4.66 -9.57
CA PRO A 98 -30.83 6.12 -9.47
C PRO A 98 -30.91 6.62 -8.02
N GLU A 99 -31.65 5.90 -7.17
CA GLU A 99 -31.84 6.23 -5.74
C GLU A 99 -30.54 6.10 -4.91
N ARG A 100 -29.57 5.30 -5.38
CA ARG A 100 -28.32 5.01 -4.66
C ARG A 100 -27.10 5.68 -5.29
N ALA A 101 -27.28 6.39 -6.41
CA ALA A 101 -26.20 7.04 -7.15
C ALA A 101 -25.35 7.98 -6.26
N GLY A 102 -25.99 8.75 -5.39
CA GLY A 102 -25.30 9.66 -4.47
C GLY A 102 -24.33 8.95 -3.52
N VAL A 103 -24.73 7.81 -2.93
CA VAL A 103 -23.85 7.02 -2.06
C VAL A 103 -22.72 6.36 -2.83
N ILE A 104 -23.00 5.86 -4.03
CA ILE A 104 -21.97 5.27 -4.90
C ILE A 104 -20.89 6.30 -5.22
N VAL A 105 -21.30 7.50 -5.63
CA VAL A 105 -20.38 8.60 -5.93
C VAL A 105 -19.61 9.03 -4.69
N ALA A 106 -20.29 9.19 -3.54
CA ALA A 106 -19.63 9.59 -2.30
C ALA A 106 -18.56 8.58 -1.86
N VAL A 107 -18.88 7.29 -1.81
CA VAL A 107 -17.92 6.24 -1.45
C VAL A 107 -16.81 6.12 -2.50
N GLY A 108 -17.13 6.31 -3.78
CA GLY A 108 -16.14 6.34 -4.87
C GLY A 108 -15.11 7.46 -4.69
N ILE A 109 -15.55 8.68 -4.39
CA ILE A 109 -14.67 9.82 -4.13
C ILE A 109 -13.81 9.58 -2.88
N LEU A 110 -14.41 9.11 -1.79
CA LEU A 110 -13.68 8.80 -0.55
C LEU A 110 -12.67 7.68 -0.76
N GLY A 111 -13.06 6.62 -1.48
CA GLY A 111 -12.19 5.49 -1.82
C GLY A 111 -11.01 5.90 -2.69
N LEU A 112 -11.25 6.72 -3.71
CA LEU A 112 -10.19 7.30 -4.54
C LEU A 112 -9.24 8.16 -3.70
N GLY A 113 -9.79 8.97 -2.80
CA GLY A 113 -9.01 9.79 -1.88
C GLY A 113 -8.13 8.97 -0.93
N ILE A 114 -8.64 7.84 -0.41
CA ILE A 114 -7.85 6.89 0.39
C ILE A 114 -6.69 6.33 -0.44
N VAL A 115 -6.99 5.83 -1.63
CA VAL A 115 -5.99 5.21 -2.53
C VAL A 115 -4.91 6.22 -2.93
N TYR A 116 -5.31 7.44 -3.31
CA TYR A 116 -4.40 8.51 -3.65
C TYR A 116 -3.50 8.88 -2.46
N SER A 117 -4.07 9.02 -1.26
CA SER A 117 -3.30 9.34 -0.06
C SER A 117 -2.28 8.25 0.29
N LEU A 118 -2.65 6.97 0.16
CA LEU A 118 -1.72 5.85 0.37
C LEU A 118 -0.62 5.77 -0.69
N MET A 119 -0.97 6.07 -1.95
CA MET A 119 -0.01 6.19 -3.06
C MET A 119 1.00 7.30 -2.78
N THR A 120 0.54 8.49 -2.39
CA THR A 120 1.41 9.62 -2.01
C THR A 120 2.26 9.28 -0.79
N ILE A 121 1.71 8.66 0.25
CA ILE A 121 2.49 8.21 1.42
C ILE A 121 3.62 7.27 0.98
N TYR A 122 3.32 6.29 0.14
CA TYR A 122 4.32 5.31 -0.27
C TYR A 122 5.37 5.88 -1.23
N PHE A 123 4.97 6.57 -2.30
CA PHE A 123 5.89 7.05 -3.34
C PHE A 123 6.51 8.40 -3.04
N ASP A 124 5.68 9.37 -2.66
CA ASP A 124 6.12 10.76 -2.53
C ASP A 124 6.65 11.10 -1.14
N ILE A 125 6.25 10.35 -0.13
CA ILE A 125 6.62 10.65 1.26
C ILE A 125 7.70 9.68 1.75
N ASP A 126 7.49 8.37 1.61
CA ASP A 126 8.39 7.34 2.16
C ASP A 126 9.51 6.95 1.19
N ASN A 127 9.27 6.98 -0.13
CA ASN A 127 10.27 6.63 -1.15
C ASN A 127 11.05 7.84 -1.70
N LYS A 128 10.59 9.08 -1.48
CA LYS A 128 11.36 10.26 -1.84
C LYS A 128 12.55 10.41 -0.90
N ILE A 129 13.69 9.96 -1.40
CA ILE A 129 15.00 10.23 -0.83
C ILE A 129 15.18 11.75 -0.81
N ILE A 130 15.06 12.35 0.37
CA ILE A 130 15.66 13.66 0.65
C ILE A 130 17.16 13.53 0.35
N PRO A 131 17.83 14.55 -0.25
CA PRO A 131 19.26 14.47 -0.58
C PRO A 131 20.08 13.80 0.52
N GLY A 132 20.81 12.74 0.16
CA GLY A 132 21.60 11.92 1.09
C GLY A 132 20.87 10.79 1.85
N GLU A 133 19.55 10.59 1.76
CA GLU A 133 18.93 9.35 2.27
C GLU A 133 19.38 8.15 1.42
N LYS A 134 19.66 7.01 2.07
CA LYS A 134 20.04 5.78 1.35
C LYS A 134 18.92 4.75 1.41
N HIS A 135 18.54 4.23 0.25
CA HIS A 135 17.57 3.14 0.14
C HIS A 135 18.00 1.92 0.97
N ALA A 136 17.05 1.26 1.64
CA ALA A 136 17.29 0.13 2.57
C ALA A 136 18.21 -0.95 1.99
N ILE A 137 18.01 -1.28 0.71
CA ILE A 137 18.77 -2.30 0.00
C ILE A 137 20.22 -1.90 -0.23
N ARG A 138 20.51 -0.60 -0.39
CA ARG A 138 21.85 -0.09 -0.72
C ARG A 138 22.78 -0.05 0.50
N TYR A 139 22.28 0.25 1.69
CA TYR A 139 23.16 0.50 2.85
C TYR A 139 23.32 -0.71 3.79
N ALA A 140 22.30 -1.58 3.95
CA ALA A 140 22.40 -2.72 4.85
C ALA A 140 21.56 -3.92 4.40
N ALA A 141 22.22 -5.05 4.15
CA ALA A 141 21.57 -6.28 3.68
C ALA A 141 20.42 -6.76 4.59
N LYS A 142 20.58 -6.66 5.92
CA LYS A 142 19.52 -7.03 6.88
C LYS A 142 18.28 -6.15 6.73
N LYS A 143 18.48 -4.85 6.51
CA LYS A 143 17.42 -3.85 6.33
C LYS A 143 16.76 -4.01 4.97
N GLY A 144 17.52 -4.30 3.92
CA GLY A 144 16.99 -4.71 2.62
C GLY A 144 16.11 -5.96 2.69
N ILE A 145 16.53 -7.01 3.40
CA ILE A 145 15.71 -8.22 3.59
C ILE A 145 14.41 -7.92 4.35
N LEU A 146 14.50 -7.16 5.46
CA LEU A 146 13.32 -6.77 6.23
C LEU A 146 12.36 -5.91 5.40
N TRP A 147 12.89 -4.93 4.67
CA TRP A 147 12.13 -4.07 3.76
C TRP A 147 11.38 -4.91 2.72
N SER A 148 12.03 -5.89 2.09
CA SER A 148 11.37 -6.78 1.11
C SER A 148 10.26 -7.65 1.74
N LEU A 149 10.48 -8.15 2.96
CA LEU A 149 9.49 -8.97 3.68
C LEU A 149 8.27 -8.17 4.11
N VAL A 150 8.48 -6.95 4.59
CA VAL A 150 7.40 -6.07 5.07
C VAL A 150 6.45 -5.68 3.92
N HIS A 151 6.93 -5.57 2.68
CA HIS A 151 6.06 -5.30 1.53
C HIS A 151 4.94 -6.32 1.36
N LEU A 152 5.21 -7.60 1.63
CA LEU A 152 4.20 -8.64 1.51
C LEU A 152 3.01 -8.38 2.45
N PHE A 153 3.30 -8.02 3.70
CA PHE A 153 2.28 -7.69 4.69
C PHE A 153 1.59 -6.36 4.35
N TYR A 154 2.36 -5.39 3.87
CA TYR A 154 1.82 -4.12 3.38
C TYR A 154 0.76 -4.35 2.27
N HIS A 155 1.09 -5.12 1.23
CA HIS A 155 0.15 -5.43 0.13
C HIS A 155 -1.05 -6.24 0.61
N ALA A 156 -0.86 -7.24 1.46
CA ALA A 156 -1.96 -8.00 2.04
C ALA A 156 -2.94 -7.09 2.81
N CYS A 157 -2.43 -6.14 3.60
CA CYS A 157 -3.24 -5.17 4.33
C CYS A 157 -4.01 -4.22 3.42
N LEU A 158 -3.41 -3.78 2.30
CA LEU A 158 -4.11 -2.98 1.29
C LEU A 158 -5.30 -3.75 0.67
N ILE A 159 -5.10 -5.03 0.33
CA ILE A 159 -6.17 -5.90 -0.20
C ILE A 159 -7.32 -6.04 0.81
N LEU A 160 -7.00 -6.26 2.09
CA LEU A 160 -8.00 -6.36 3.16
C LEU A 160 -8.78 -5.05 3.31
N GLY A 161 -8.07 -3.91 3.31
CA GLY A 161 -8.69 -2.58 3.35
C GLY A 161 -9.64 -2.34 2.17
N GLY A 162 -9.20 -2.68 0.95
CA GLY A 162 -10.02 -2.59 -0.27
C GLY A 162 -11.26 -3.48 -0.24
N THR A 163 -11.14 -4.70 0.28
CA THR A 163 -12.29 -5.61 0.47
C THR A 163 -13.28 -5.02 1.47
N GLY A 164 -12.79 -4.47 2.59
CA GLY A 164 -13.63 -3.78 3.58
C GLY A 164 -14.34 -2.55 2.99
N LEU A 165 -13.69 -1.82 2.08
CA LEU A 165 -14.26 -0.67 1.40
C LEU A 165 -15.41 -1.05 0.47
N GLY A 166 -15.27 -2.14 -0.30
CA GLY A 166 -16.36 -2.68 -1.14
C GLY A 166 -17.58 -3.10 -0.32
N GLN A 167 -17.36 -3.76 0.82
CA GLN A 167 -18.44 -4.15 1.73
C GLN A 167 -19.11 -2.94 2.40
N ALA A 168 -18.35 -1.90 2.72
CA ALA A 168 -18.90 -0.65 3.23
C ALA A 168 -19.77 0.08 2.18
N LEU A 169 -19.42 0.00 0.89
CA LEU A 169 -20.27 0.49 -0.20
C LEU A 169 -21.60 -0.25 -0.25
N GLN A 170 -21.57 -1.59 -0.30
CA GLN A 170 -22.79 -2.40 -0.35
C GLN A 170 -23.72 -2.05 0.81
N ALA A 171 -23.20 -2.04 2.04
CA ALA A 171 -23.99 -1.75 3.22
C ALA A 171 -24.49 -0.28 3.26
N SER A 172 -23.71 0.68 2.76
CA SER A 172 -24.16 2.07 2.61
C SER A 172 -25.34 2.16 1.63
N ALA A 173 -25.23 1.47 0.50
CA ALA A 173 -26.25 1.47 -0.55
C ALA A 173 -27.55 0.81 -0.07
N GLU A 174 -27.46 -0.26 0.71
CA GLU A 174 -28.61 -0.90 1.36
C GLU A 174 -29.27 -0.03 2.43
N SER A 175 -28.47 0.73 3.20
CA SER A 175 -29.02 1.63 4.22
C SER A 175 -29.91 2.72 3.61
N ILE A 176 -29.53 3.27 2.46
CA ILE A 176 -30.34 4.22 1.69
C ILE A 176 -31.59 3.52 1.14
N ALA A 177 -31.48 2.29 0.63
CA ALA A 177 -32.63 1.54 0.16
C ALA A 177 -33.66 1.29 1.28
N LYS A 178 -33.21 1.08 2.52
CA LYS A 178 -34.09 0.93 3.69
C LYS A 178 -34.74 2.24 4.13
N VAL A 179 -34.07 3.38 3.96
CA VAL A 179 -34.65 4.71 4.26
C VAL A 179 -35.63 5.14 3.17
N GLY A 180 -35.29 4.93 1.91
CA GLY A 180 -36.19 5.12 0.76
C GLY A 180 -37.41 4.21 0.88
N LYS A 181 -37.20 2.94 1.26
CA LYS A 181 -38.28 2.06 1.69
C LYS A 181 -38.98 2.62 2.91
N SER A 182 -38.37 3.12 3.98
CA SER A 182 -39.10 3.67 5.16
C SER A 182 -40.01 4.85 4.83
N ALA A 183 -39.62 5.72 3.88
CA ALA A 183 -40.48 6.78 3.35
C ALA A 183 -41.59 6.23 2.45
N ARG A 184 -41.29 5.20 1.64
CA ARG A 184 -42.29 4.45 0.86
C ARG A 184 -43.12 3.48 1.70
N VAL A 185 -42.66 3.05 2.87
CA VAL A 185 -43.20 2.09 3.85
C VAL A 185 -44.01 2.85 4.88
N ALA A 186 -43.84 4.15 5.07
CA ALA A 186 -44.92 4.95 5.65
C ALA A 186 -46.17 4.94 4.75
N VAL A 187 -46.00 4.79 3.42
CA VAL A 187 -47.09 4.71 2.42
C VAL A 187 -47.48 3.25 2.11
N GLU A 188 -46.53 2.31 2.14
CA GLU A 188 -46.70 0.89 1.86
C GLU A 188 -46.92 0.06 3.13
N ALA A 189 -46.60 0.47 4.36
CA ALA A 189 -46.99 -0.26 5.59
C ALA A 189 -48.49 -0.16 5.84
N SER A 190 -49.16 0.85 5.29
CA SER A 190 -50.61 0.88 5.11
C SER A 190 -51.13 -0.18 4.11
N VAL A 191 -50.26 -0.74 3.24
CA VAL A 191 -50.63 -1.69 2.16
C VAL A 191 -50.02 -3.09 2.37
N ARG A 192 -48.90 -3.23 3.08
CA ARG A 192 -48.10 -4.46 3.24
C ARG A 192 -48.21 -5.10 4.62
N ALA A 193 -49.12 -4.63 5.47
CA ALA A 193 -49.60 -5.39 6.63
C ALA A 193 -50.23 -6.74 6.23
N GLU A 194 -50.51 -6.96 4.93
CA GLU A 194 -51.09 -8.19 4.40
C GLU A 194 -50.07 -9.24 3.89
N GLU A 195 -48.82 -8.90 3.57
CA GLU A 195 -47.97 -9.81 2.77
C GLU A 195 -46.52 -9.89 3.28
N GLY A 196 -46.32 -10.67 4.34
CA GLY A 196 -45.01 -10.89 4.98
C GLY A 196 -43.91 -11.37 4.01
N GLY A 197 -42.78 -10.66 4.01
CA GLY A 197 -41.60 -11.05 3.23
C GLY A 197 -40.31 -10.46 3.79
N GLY A 198 -39.48 -11.33 4.40
CA GLY A 198 -38.14 -11.02 4.89
C GLY A 198 -37.07 -11.37 3.85
N GLY A 199 -36.13 -10.45 3.64
CA GLY A 199 -34.89 -10.69 2.90
C GLY A 199 -33.70 -10.21 3.71
N ASP A 200 -32.70 -11.08 3.88
CA ASP A 200 -31.51 -10.84 4.69
C ASP A 200 -30.63 -9.76 4.06
N ALA A 201 -30.59 -8.60 4.71
CA ALA A 201 -29.74 -7.47 4.35
C ALA A 201 -28.29 -7.70 4.80
N VAL A 202 -27.31 -7.21 4.03
CA VAL A 202 -25.91 -7.18 4.41
C VAL A 202 -25.74 -6.18 5.56
N VAL A 203 -25.61 -6.72 6.78
CA VAL A 203 -25.32 -5.92 7.97
C VAL A 203 -23.84 -5.55 7.95
N PHE A 204 -23.52 -4.25 7.99
CA PHE A 204 -22.15 -3.78 8.24
C PHE A 204 -21.75 -4.00 9.69
N ASP A 205 -21.51 -5.27 9.98
CA ASP A 205 -21.16 -5.78 11.28
C ASP A 205 -19.72 -5.40 11.68
N ALA A 206 -19.33 -5.81 12.88
CA ALA A 206 -18.00 -5.54 13.40
C ALA A 206 -16.89 -6.11 12.48
N LYS A 207 -17.12 -7.25 11.83
CA LYS A 207 -16.11 -7.91 11.00
C LYS A 207 -15.70 -7.03 9.83
N TRP A 208 -16.67 -6.45 9.10
CA TRP A 208 -16.36 -5.60 7.95
C TRP A 208 -15.74 -4.26 8.34
N ARG A 209 -16.16 -3.70 9.49
CA ARG A 209 -15.52 -2.52 10.09
C ARG A 209 -14.04 -2.78 10.39
N TRP A 210 -13.75 -3.91 11.04
CA TRP A 210 -12.38 -4.32 11.33
C TRP A 210 -11.58 -4.55 10.06
N LEU A 211 -12.15 -5.20 9.04
CA LEU A 211 -11.45 -5.44 7.77
C LEU A 211 -11.02 -4.13 7.10
N LEU A 212 -11.93 -3.14 7.04
CA LEU A 212 -11.64 -1.82 6.49
C LEU A 212 -10.60 -1.06 7.33
N CYS A 213 -10.85 -0.92 8.63
CA CYS A 213 -10.03 -0.07 9.50
C CYS A 213 -8.66 -0.70 9.80
N ALA A 214 -8.62 -2.00 10.13
CA ALA A 214 -7.37 -2.70 10.38
C ALA A 214 -6.60 -2.98 9.09
N GLY A 215 -7.27 -3.19 7.95
CA GLY A 215 -6.62 -3.29 6.65
C GLY A 215 -5.79 -2.04 6.35
N TYR A 216 -6.43 -0.88 6.26
CA TYR A 216 -5.70 0.37 5.98
C TYR A 216 -4.80 0.83 7.14
N GLY A 217 -5.23 0.65 8.39
CA GLY A 217 -4.41 0.96 9.56
C GLY A 217 -3.11 0.15 9.59
N ALA A 218 -3.19 -1.17 9.43
CA ALA A 218 -2.01 -2.02 9.37
C ALA A 218 -1.15 -1.72 8.13
N ALA A 219 -1.74 -1.39 6.98
CA ALA A 219 -0.97 -0.95 5.81
C ALA A 219 -0.11 0.28 6.14
N ILE A 220 -0.65 1.29 6.84
CA ILE A 220 0.13 2.47 7.22
C ILE A 220 1.21 2.15 8.27
N LEU A 221 0.95 1.23 9.19
CA LEU A 221 1.98 0.73 10.13
C LEU A 221 3.11 -0.01 9.39
N PHE A 222 2.78 -0.84 8.39
CA PHE A 222 3.80 -1.49 7.57
C PHE A 222 4.55 -0.49 6.69
N SER A 223 3.90 0.52 6.12
CA SER A 223 4.59 1.62 5.42
C SER A 223 5.53 2.38 6.37
N THR A 224 5.15 2.55 7.64
CA THR A 224 6.04 3.10 8.67
C THR A 224 7.29 2.22 8.84
N LEU A 225 7.12 0.91 8.96
CA LEU A 225 8.24 -0.04 9.06
C LEU A 225 9.12 -0.04 7.80
N LEU A 226 8.51 0.11 6.61
CA LEU A 226 9.25 0.28 5.36
C LEU A 226 10.13 1.53 5.42
N SER A 227 9.56 2.68 5.80
CA SER A 227 10.28 3.96 5.92
C SER A 227 11.39 3.91 6.97
N MET A 228 11.19 3.21 8.09
CA MET A 228 12.22 2.95 9.12
C MET A 228 13.37 2.06 8.62
N CYS A 229 13.17 1.33 7.53
CA CYS A 229 14.25 0.56 6.92
C CYS A 229 15.20 1.42 6.12
N HIS A 230 14.81 2.60 5.63
CA HIS A 230 15.69 3.53 4.91
C HIS A 230 16.63 4.27 5.86
N GLN A 231 17.84 4.57 5.40
CA GLN A 231 18.78 5.38 6.18
C GLN A 231 18.39 6.85 6.05
N LYS A 232 18.16 7.49 7.20
CA LYS A 232 17.88 8.93 7.30
C LYS A 232 19.03 9.76 6.72
N GLY A 233 18.71 10.74 5.89
CA GLY A 233 19.65 11.73 5.36
C GLY A 233 19.86 12.90 6.34
N PRO A 234 20.92 13.71 6.15
CA PRO A 234 21.23 14.82 7.05
C PRO A 234 20.10 15.87 7.11
N TYR A 235 19.36 16.05 6.03
CA TYR A 235 18.30 17.06 5.90
C TYR A 235 16.89 16.55 6.28
N SER A 236 16.76 15.29 6.68
CA SER A 236 15.47 14.63 6.93
C SER A 236 15.02 14.74 8.39
N VAL A 237 14.92 15.96 8.89
CA VAL A 237 14.85 16.20 10.34
C VAL A 237 13.54 15.71 10.95
N THR A 238 12.43 15.88 10.24
CA THR A 238 11.11 15.49 10.74
C THR A 238 10.82 13.99 10.69
N LYS A 239 11.65 13.17 10.03
CA LYS A 239 11.38 11.75 9.75
C LYS A 239 10.83 10.97 10.94
N TYR A 240 11.58 10.89 12.04
CA TYR A 240 11.16 10.07 13.19
C TYR A 240 9.93 10.62 13.91
N TYR A 241 9.76 11.94 13.97
CA TYR A 241 8.57 12.57 14.56
C TYR A 241 7.32 12.26 13.74
N ARG A 242 7.42 12.35 12.42
CA ARG A 242 6.32 11.97 11.52
C ARG A 242 5.95 10.51 11.64
N LEU A 243 6.94 9.61 11.58
CA LEU A 243 6.70 8.16 11.71
C LEU A 243 6.09 7.80 13.08
N GLY A 244 6.53 8.46 14.15
CA GLY A 244 5.95 8.33 15.49
C GLY A 244 4.51 8.83 15.55
N ALA A 245 4.25 10.05 15.08
CA ALA A 245 2.91 10.64 15.05
C ALA A 245 1.93 9.81 14.20
N ARG A 246 2.35 9.39 13.00
CA ARG A 246 1.61 8.47 12.12
C ARG A 246 1.20 7.20 12.86
N THR A 247 2.15 6.55 13.53
CA THR A 247 1.90 5.32 14.30
C THR A 247 0.86 5.54 15.39
N ILE A 248 1.01 6.60 16.18
CA ILE A 248 0.09 6.93 17.28
C ILE A 248 -1.31 7.22 16.74
N ILE A 249 -1.43 8.06 15.71
CA ILE A 249 -2.72 8.44 15.12
C ILE A 249 -3.42 7.19 14.59
N VAL A 250 -2.72 6.33 13.85
CA VAL A 250 -3.30 5.10 13.28
C VAL A 250 -3.78 4.14 14.36
N ILE A 251 -2.98 3.92 15.41
CA ILE A 251 -3.38 3.04 16.52
C ILE A 251 -4.61 3.61 17.23
N ALA A 252 -4.59 4.90 17.57
CA ALA A 252 -5.66 5.57 18.31
C ALA A 252 -6.97 5.69 17.51
N SER A 253 -6.90 5.82 16.18
CA SER A 253 -8.08 5.99 15.34
C SER A 253 -8.52 4.67 14.70
N LEU A 254 -7.71 4.11 13.79
CA LEU A 254 -8.10 3.02 12.90
C LEU A 254 -8.02 1.63 13.54
N LEU A 255 -7.22 1.46 14.59
CA LEU A 255 -7.08 0.16 15.27
C LEU A 255 -7.80 0.08 16.62
N THR A 256 -8.41 1.19 17.06
CA THR A 256 -9.14 1.25 18.34
C THR A 256 -10.46 1.99 18.18
N SER A 257 -10.45 3.32 18.04
CA SER A 257 -11.67 4.14 18.13
C SER A 257 -12.74 3.83 17.08
N VAL A 258 -12.36 3.77 15.80
CA VAL A 258 -13.30 3.59 14.69
C VAL A 258 -13.91 2.17 14.62
N PRO A 259 -13.11 1.09 14.62
CA PRO A 259 -13.68 -0.27 14.50
C PRO A 259 -14.50 -0.70 15.71
N LEU A 260 -14.25 -0.13 16.90
CA LEU A 260 -15.01 -0.41 18.12
C LEU A 260 -16.33 0.37 18.22
N SER A 261 -16.52 1.40 17.39
CA SER A 261 -17.75 2.17 17.41
C SER A 261 -18.90 1.36 16.82
N THR A 262 -20.01 1.27 17.55
CA THR A 262 -21.25 0.59 17.13
C THR A 262 -22.27 1.54 16.50
N SER A 263 -22.14 2.85 16.74
CA SER A 263 -23.12 3.86 16.31
C SER A 263 -22.86 4.44 14.92
N LEU A 264 -21.65 4.26 14.37
CA LEU A 264 -21.29 4.83 13.08
C LEU A 264 -21.98 4.10 11.93
N SER A 265 -22.49 4.86 10.96
CA SER A 265 -22.95 4.33 9.68
C SER A 265 -21.74 3.87 8.84
N PRO A 266 -21.92 2.94 7.87
CA PRO A 266 -20.81 2.47 7.04
C PRO A 266 -20.16 3.62 6.25
N LEU A 267 -20.97 4.54 5.73
CA LEU A 267 -20.49 5.75 5.03
C LEU A 267 -19.67 6.65 5.97
N SER A 268 -20.11 6.83 7.22
CA SER A 268 -19.36 7.59 8.22
C SER A 268 -18.01 6.95 8.54
N VAL A 269 -17.97 5.61 8.64
CA VAL A 269 -16.71 4.89 8.84
C VAL A 269 -15.74 5.13 7.68
N VAL A 270 -16.20 5.00 6.43
CA VAL A 270 -15.37 5.30 5.24
C VAL A 270 -14.90 6.76 5.26
N GLY A 271 -15.78 7.69 5.58
CA GLY A 271 -15.44 9.12 5.69
C GLY A 271 -14.36 9.40 6.74
N ILE A 272 -14.45 8.77 7.91
CA ILE A 272 -13.43 8.92 8.98
C ILE A 272 -12.10 8.28 8.54
N VAL A 273 -12.13 7.08 7.95
CA VAL A 273 -10.92 6.42 7.43
C VAL A 273 -10.24 7.33 6.41
N PHE A 274 -10.99 7.87 5.43
CA PHE A 274 -10.47 8.84 4.48
C PHE A 274 -9.87 10.06 5.17
N ALA A 275 -10.61 10.71 6.07
CA ALA A 275 -10.17 11.92 6.74
C ALA A 275 -8.87 11.71 7.53
N VAL A 276 -8.74 10.59 8.24
CA VAL A 276 -7.50 10.24 8.98
C VAL A 276 -6.33 10.06 8.02
N ILE A 277 -6.50 9.24 6.97
CA ILE A 277 -5.41 8.92 6.04
C ILE A 277 -4.99 10.16 5.24
N ALA A 278 -5.95 10.94 4.76
CA ALA A 278 -5.69 12.18 4.04
C ALA A 278 -4.99 13.21 4.92
N THR A 279 -5.41 13.36 6.19
CA THR A 279 -4.76 14.27 7.15
C THR A 279 -3.31 13.88 7.41
N ILE A 280 -3.05 12.59 7.66
CA ILE A 280 -1.68 12.07 7.80
C ILE A 280 -0.88 12.41 6.54
N CYS A 281 -1.42 12.09 5.35
CA CYS A 281 -0.77 12.33 4.08
C CYS A 281 -0.42 13.82 3.88
N SER A 282 -1.38 14.72 4.05
CA SER A 282 -1.18 16.16 3.84
C SER A 282 -0.18 16.76 4.82
N VAL A 283 -0.31 16.46 6.11
CA VAL A 283 0.62 16.97 7.15
C VAL A 283 2.03 16.46 6.87
N GLU A 284 2.17 15.17 6.58
CA GLU A 284 3.48 14.61 6.29
C GLU A 284 4.07 15.16 5.01
N PHE A 285 3.30 15.23 3.92
CA PHE A 285 3.76 15.81 2.67
C PHE A 285 4.32 17.22 2.90
N PHE A 286 3.59 18.07 3.62
CA PHE A 286 4.05 19.40 4.00
C PHE A 286 5.38 19.37 4.76
N LEU A 287 5.51 18.52 5.78
CA LEU A 287 6.74 18.40 6.57
C LEU A 287 7.94 17.93 5.74
N VAL A 288 7.74 17.03 4.77
CA VAL A 288 8.81 16.61 3.84
C VAL A 288 9.19 17.74 2.88
N GLN A 289 8.23 18.53 2.39
CA GLN A 289 8.56 19.71 1.60
C GLN A 289 9.29 20.76 2.43
N ALA A 290 8.92 20.94 3.70
CA ALA A 290 9.63 21.85 4.61
C ALA A 290 11.07 21.38 4.92
N ASP A 291 11.29 20.08 5.11
CA ASP A 291 12.64 19.49 5.22
C ASP A 291 13.47 19.77 3.94
N ARG A 292 12.86 19.60 2.75
CA ARG A 292 13.52 19.80 1.46
C ARG A 292 13.87 21.26 1.16
N LEU A 293 12.97 22.17 1.52
CA LEU A 293 13.14 23.61 1.33
C LEU A 293 13.94 24.26 2.47
N HIS A 294 14.46 23.45 3.39
CA HIS A 294 15.28 23.91 4.51
C HIS A 294 14.57 24.96 5.38
N LEU A 295 13.25 24.86 5.53
CA LEU A 295 12.43 25.89 6.20
C LEU A 295 12.58 25.92 7.73
N TRP A 296 13.30 24.96 8.30
CA TRP A 296 13.51 24.86 9.74
C TRP A 296 14.65 25.80 10.17
N GLY A 297 14.32 27.06 10.48
CA GLY A 297 15.30 28.09 10.86
C GLY A 297 16.13 27.82 12.12
N TRP A 298 15.84 26.75 12.87
CA TRP A 298 16.67 26.28 13.99
C TRP A 298 17.75 25.28 13.57
N ILE A 299 17.86 24.95 12.28
CA ILE A 299 18.85 24.02 11.75
C ILE A 299 19.91 24.82 10.99
N ASP A 300 21.15 24.66 11.38
CA ASP A 300 22.30 25.18 10.65
C ASP A 300 22.59 24.29 9.44
N TYR A 301 21.93 24.59 8.33
CA TYR A 301 22.11 23.86 7.07
C TYR A 301 23.50 24.08 6.46
N GLU A 302 24.16 25.19 6.75
CA GLU A 302 25.52 25.47 6.29
C GLU A 302 26.50 24.52 6.98
N ALA A 303 26.42 24.38 8.32
CA ALA A 303 27.21 23.41 9.07
C ALA A 303 26.93 21.96 8.65
N LEU A 304 25.67 21.60 8.34
CA LEU A 304 25.33 20.28 7.79
C LEU A 304 25.93 20.05 6.39
N ARG A 305 26.00 21.09 5.55
CA ARG A 305 26.60 21.01 4.21
C ARG A 305 28.11 20.85 4.26
N GLU A 306 28.77 21.46 5.24
CA GLU A 306 30.22 21.32 5.45
C GLU A 306 30.59 19.91 5.95
N THR A 307 29.77 19.32 6.83
CA THR A 307 29.99 17.97 7.38
C THR A 307 29.55 16.85 6.44
N HIS A 308 28.61 17.14 5.54
CA HIS A 308 28.12 16.24 4.52
C HIS A 308 28.11 16.93 3.15
N PRO A 309 29.30 17.17 2.55
CA PRO A 309 29.38 17.79 1.25
C PRO A 309 28.57 16.96 0.25
N PRO A 310 27.74 17.59 -0.59
CA PRO A 310 26.96 16.88 -1.60
C PRO A 310 27.92 16.02 -2.42
N GLY A 311 27.58 14.74 -2.58
CA GLY A 311 28.35 13.87 -3.47
C GLY A 311 28.40 14.52 -4.85
N LEU A 312 29.57 14.46 -5.52
CA LEU A 312 29.79 15.07 -6.84
C LEU A 312 28.73 14.66 -7.89
N ASP A 313 27.99 13.59 -7.65
CA ASP A 313 26.87 13.11 -8.49
C ASP A 313 25.58 13.95 -8.39
N GLU A 314 25.36 14.72 -7.31
CA GLU A 314 24.16 15.58 -7.14
C GLU A 314 24.32 16.96 -7.80
N ILE A 315 25.55 17.42 -8.04
CA ILE A 315 25.82 18.75 -8.63
C ILE A 315 25.52 18.76 -10.13
N SER A 316 25.65 17.61 -10.81
CA SER A 316 25.39 17.52 -12.26
C SER A 316 23.90 17.56 -12.64
N SER A 317 22.98 17.20 -11.73
CA SER A 317 21.54 17.28 -11.98
C SER A 317 20.92 18.64 -11.64
N VAL A 318 21.63 19.49 -10.90
CA VAL A 318 21.16 20.83 -10.53
C VAL A 318 21.81 21.93 -11.39
N SER A 319 22.96 21.65 -12.01
CA SER A 319 23.62 22.63 -12.91
C SER A 319 23.05 22.68 -14.33
N SER A 320 22.19 21.75 -14.73
CA SER A 320 21.33 21.91 -15.92
C SER A 320 20.09 22.67 -15.48
N GLY A 321 20.03 23.97 -15.77
CA GLY A 321 18.92 24.86 -15.41
C GLY A 321 17.59 24.50 -16.10
N GLU A 322 17.03 23.34 -15.77
CA GLU A 322 15.65 22.98 -16.08
C GLU A 322 14.75 23.71 -15.09
N THR A 323 13.98 24.64 -15.64
CA THR A 323 12.98 25.40 -14.90
C THR A 323 11.91 24.46 -14.35
N ALA A 324 11.26 24.84 -13.25
CA ALA A 324 10.27 24.00 -12.58
C ALA A 324 9.11 23.50 -13.48
N SER A 325 8.89 24.09 -14.67
CA SER A 325 7.96 23.57 -15.69
C SER A 325 8.45 22.28 -16.36
N ASP A 326 9.76 22.08 -16.50
CA ASP A 326 10.33 20.96 -17.26
C ASP A 326 10.28 19.66 -16.45
N SER A 327 10.32 19.75 -15.11
CA SER A 327 10.12 18.60 -14.22
C SER A 327 8.71 18.00 -14.29
N LEU A 328 7.70 18.83 -14.61
CA LEU A 328 6.32 18.37 -14.80
C LEU A 328 6.17 17.69 -16.18
N ILE A 329 6.85 18.19 -17.21
CA ILE A 329 6.85 17.64 -18.57
C ILE A 329 7.70 16.35 -18.66
N ALA A 330 8.83 16.27 -17.96
CA ALA A 330 9.68 15.09 -17.90
C ALA A 330 9.00 13.90 -17.22
N SER A 331 8.06 14.15 -16.29
CA SER A 331 7.25 13.10 -15.66
C SER A 331 6.18 12.50 -16.60
N MET A 332 5.82 13.19 -17.68
CA MET A 332 4.84 12.73 -18.67
C MET A 332 5.47 12.13 -19.94
N HIS A 333 6.75 12.39 -20.21
CA HIS A 333 7.43 11.92 -21.43
C HIS A 333 8.25 10.62 -21.28
N TYR A 334 8.31 10.01 -20.09
CA TYR A 334 8.92 8.69 -19.89
C TYR A 334 7.97 7.54 -20.28
N SER A 335 7.43 7.61 -21.51
CA SER A 335 6.64 6.56 -22.15
C SER A 335 6.81 6.67 -23.67
N GLY A 336 7.97 6.27 -24.19
CA GLY A 336 8.16 6.12 -25.63
C GLY A 336 9.62 6.09 -26.06
N HIS A 337 9.99 5.00 -26.75
CA HIS A 337 11.27 4.70 -27.41
C HIS A 337 12.45 4.27 -26.48
N ALA A 338 13.23 3.23 -26.78
CA ALA A 338 13.53 2.61 -28.07
C ALA A 338 13.76 1.09 -27.97
N LEU A 339 13.11 0.36 -28.89
CA LEU A 339 13.64 -0.86 -29.48
C LEU A 339 14.53 -0.41 -30.64
N ASP A 340 15.85 -0.43 -30.46
CA ASP A 340 16.82 -0.43 -31.58
C ASP A 340 17.99 -1.32 -31.17
N GLY A 341 17.84 -2.61 -31.46
CA GLY A 341 18.89 -3.60 -31.33
C GLY A 341 19.63 -3.74 -32.66
N GLU A 342 20.81 -3.15 -32.76
CA GLU A 342 21.77 -3.49 -33.81
C GLU A 342 22.24 -4.95 -33.65
N LEU A 343 22.11 -5.73 -34.72
CA LEU A 343 22.65 -7.08 -34.83
C LEU A 343 24.19 -7.05 -34.89
N PRO A 344 24.89 -8.00 -34.24
CA PRO A 344 26.34 -8.05 -34.26
C PRO A 344 26.85 -8.52 -35.63
N LYS A 345 27.77 -7.74 -36.21
CA LYS A 345 28.56 -8.15 -37.38
C LYS A 345 29.54 -9.25 -36.97
N THR A 346 29.44 -10.38 -37.66
CA THR A 346 30.38 -11.50 -37.60
C THR A 346 31.75 -11.09 -38.15
N GLN A 347 32.81 -11.44 -37.43
CA GLN A 347 34.15 -11.70 -37.97
C GLN A 347 34.58 -13.10 -37.56
#